data_AF-A0A6L9ZCP1-F1
#
_entry.id   AF-A0A6L9ZCP1-F1
#
_cell.length_a   1.000
_cell.length_b   1.000
_cell.length_c   1.000
_cell.angle_alpha   90.00
_cell.angle_beta   90.00
_cell.angle_gamma   90.00
#
_symmetry.space_group_name_H-M   'P 1'
#
loop_
_entity.id
_entity.type
_entity.pdbx_description
1 polymer ?
#
loop_
_entity_poly.entity_id
_entity_poly.type
_entity_poly.pdbx_seq_one_letter_code
_entity_poly.pdbx_strand_id
1 'polypeptide(L)'
;MDTRHIAFFLPALYDGGAERVTVNLLKGMLEKDVQLDLVLASADGPYLSQVPKEVRIVNLAAGRVVKAIQPLSRYLQQNRPCALVSHLAHANVIAVAAKELARTKTRLVLVEHNTLSASKSQLMRAKLVPPLMKWFYPRADEIVGVSQAVARDLECQLGFDQGKVREIYNPVVNHQLIA
;
A
#
# COMPACT_ATOMS: atom_id res chain seq x y z
N MET A 1 -0.50 0.73 -27.71
CA MET A 1 -0.60 1.53 -26.47
C MET A 1 0.18 0.76 -25.44
N ASP A 2 1.14 1.38 -24.75
CA ASP A 2 1.90 0.67 -23.73
C ASP A 2 0.97 0.33 -22.57
N THR A 3 0.72 -0.97 -22.35
CA THR A 3 -0.08 -1.46 -21.22
C THR A 3 0.53 -0.93 -19.93
N ARG A 4 -0.28 -0.21 -19.13
CA ARG A 4 0.21 0.42 -17.90
C ARG A 4 0.41 -0.64 -16.83
N HIS A 5 1.61 -0.69 -16.24
CA HIS A 5 1.96 -1.64 -15.19
C HIS A 5 1.85 -1.03 -13.81
N ILE A 6 0.96 -1.57 -12.95
CA ILE A 6 0.73 -1.09 -11.58
C ILE A 6 1.06 -2.21 -10.61
N ALA A 7 1.83 -1.87 -9.58
CA ALA A 7 2.17 -2.78 -8.50
C ALA A 7 1.45 -2.39 -7.21
N PHE A 8 0.95 -3.37 -6.47
CA PHE A 8 0.44 -3.23 -5.11
C PHE A 8 1.43 -3.84 -4.14
N PHE A 9 1.67 -3.21 -2.99
CA PHE A 9 2.59 -3.72 -1.98
C PHE A 9 1.92 -3.88 -0.62
N LEU A 10 2.01 -5.10 -0.08
CA LEU A 10 1.58 -5.46 1.28
C LEU A 10 2.64 -6.31 2.00
N PRO A 11 2.63 -6.35 3.34
CA PRO A 11 3.44 -7.30 4.10
C PRO A 11 3.11 -8.76 3.78
N ALA A 12 1.82 -9.11 3.82
CA ALA A 12 1.25 -10.44 3.60
C ALA A 12 -0.27 -10.32 3.37
N LEU A 13 -0.95 -11.43 3.09
CA LEU A 13 -2.39 -11.51 2.80
C LEU A 13 -3.14 -12.30 3.89
N TYR A 14 -3.05 -11.85 5.14
CA TYR A 14 -3.69 -12.53 6.27
C TYR A 14 -5.22 -12.32 6.30
N ASP A 15 -5.77 -11.65 7.31
CA ASP A 15 -7.23 -11.42 7.40
C ASP A 15 -7.55 -10.01 7.90
N GLY A 16 -6.87 -9.01 7.34
CA GLY A 16 -7.10 -7.60 7.65
C GLY A 16 -7.96 -6.88 6.60
N GLY A 17 -8.47 -5.70 6.99
CA GLY A 17 -9.29 -4.87 6.12
C GLY A 17 -8.55 -4.32 4.90
N ALA A 18 -7.25 -4.04 5.02
CA ALA A 18 -6.44 -3.51 3.93
C ALA A 18 -6.18 -4.58 2.85
N GLU A 19 -5.93 -5.81 3.29
CA GLU A 19 -5.71 -6.98 2.44
C GLU A 19 -6.96 -7.28 1.62
N ARG A 20 -8.13 -7.33 2.27
CA ARG A 20 -9.43 -7.53 1.60
C ARG A 20 -9.71 -6.43 0.57
N VAL A 21 -9.49 -5.17 0.93
CA VAL A 21 -9.66 -4.04 0.01
C VAL A 21 -8.72 -4.16 -1.18
N THR A 22 -7.46 -4.53 -0.96
CA THR A 22 -6.49 -4.68 -2.05
C THR A 22 -6.94 -5.77 -3.02
N VAL A 23 -7.37 -6.93 -2.53
CA VAL A 23 -7.90 -8.01 -3.39
C VAL A 23 -9.11 -7.55 -4.19
N ASN A 24 -10.03 -6.79 -3.58
CA ASN A 24 -11.19 -6.23 -4.28
C ASN A 24 -10.80 -5.21 -5.36
N LEU A 25 -9.83 -4.32 -5.06
CA LEU A 25 -9.30 -3.36 -6.02
C LEU A 25 -8.66 -4.08 -7.21
N LEU A 26 -7.82 -5.08 -6.95
CA LEU A 26 -7.21 -5.91 -7.99
C LEU A 26 -8.27 -6.52 -8.91
N LYS A 27 -9.34 -7.12 -8.36
CA LYS A 27 -10.46 -7.66 -9.13
C LYS A 27 -11.13 -6.60 -10.01
N GLY A 28 -11.48 -5.44 -9.45
CA GLY A 28 -12.13 -4.35 -10.21
C GLY A 28 -11.22 -3.70 -11.26
N MET A 29 -9.89 -3.82 -11.11
CA MET A 29 -8.92 -3.28 -12.06
C MET A 29 -8.64 -4.22 -13.24
N LEU A 30 -9.03 -5.49 -13.19
CA LEU A 30 -8.86 -6.43 -14.31
C LEU A 30 -9.68 -6.05 -15.54
N GLU A 31 -10.76 -5.29 -15.38
CA GLU A 31 -11.55 -4.75 -16.49
C GLU A 31 -10.83 -3.61 -17.24
N LYS A 32 -9.66 -3.18 -16.75
CA LYS A 32 -8.86 -2.11 -17.36
C LYS A 32 -7.67 -2.71 -18.08
N ASP A 33 -7.21 -2.03 -19.12
CA ASP A 33 -5.96 -2.37 -19.84
C ASP A 33 -4.72 -1.99 -19.01
N VAL A 34 -4.51 -2.74 -17.92
CA VAL A 34 -3.42 -2.57 -16.97
C VAL A 34 -2.86 -3.93 -16.57
N GLN A 35 -1.53 -4.03 -16.51
CA GLN A 35 -0.86 -5.17 -15.89
C GLN A 35 -0.81 -4.94 -14.38
N LEU A 36 -1.16 -5.96 -13.60
CA LEU A 36 -1.21 -5.90 -12.14
C LEU A 36 -0.23 -6.87 -11.51
N ASP A 37 0.65 -6.33 -10.65
CA ASP A 37 1.50 -7.13 -9.78
C ASP A 37 1.05 -6.92 -8.32
N LEU A 38 0.91 -8.02 -7.57
CA LEU A 38 0.77 -8.00 -6.12
C LEU A 38 2.10 -8.41 -5.50
N VAL A 39 2.84 -7.44 -5.00
CA VAL A 39 4.14 -7.61 -4.36
C VAL A 39 3.94 -7.81 -2.86
N LEU A 40 4.45 -8.92 -2.33
CA LEU A 40 4.31 -9.27 -0.92
C LEU A 40 5.68 -9.41 -0.27
N ALA A 41 5.85 -8.85 0.93
CA ALA A 41 7.08 -9.10 1.71
C ALA A 41 7.21 -10.60 2.04
N SER A 42 6.08 -11.23 2.34
CA SER A 42 5.90 -12.69 2.46
C SER A 42 4.60 -13.08 1.79
N ALA A 43 4.65 -13.96 0.78
CA ALA A 43 3.45 -14.54 0.20
C ALA A 43 2.85 -15.59 1.14
N ASP A 44 2.10 -15.13 2.14
CA ASP A 44 1.41 -15.95 3.13
C ASP A 44 0.02 -15.36 3.46
N GLY A 45 -0.88 -16.21 3.96
CA GLY A 45 -2.21 -15.89 4.46
C GLY A 45 -3.38 -16.33 3.56
N PRO A 46 -4.61 -16.44 4.11
CA PRO A 46 -5.76 -17.06 3.45
C PRO A 46 -6.22 -16.32 2.20
N TYR A 47 -5.99 -15.01 2.09
CA TYR A 47 -6.42 -14.23 0.92
C TYR A 47 -5.61 -14.49 -0.34
N LEU A 48 -4.47 -15.19 -0.27
CA LEU A 48 -3.71 -15.60 -1.47
C LEU A 48 -4.59 -16.37 -2.47
N SER A 49 -5.45 -17.25 -1.96
CA SER A 49 -6.37 -18.05 -2.78
C SER A 49 -7.44 -17.21 -3.50
N GLN A 50 -7.66 -15.97 -3.05
CA GLN A 50 -8.67 -15.06 -3.59
C GLN A 50 -8.09 -14.04 -4.58
N VAL A 51 -6.77 -14.01 -4.75
CA VAL A 51 -6.10 -13.19 -5.76
C VAL A 51 -6.42 -13.77 -7.15
N PRO A 52 -6.92 -12.97 -8.09
CA PRO A 52 -7.17 -13.45 -9.46
C PRO A 52 -5.91 -14.00 -10.12
N LYS A 53 -6.07 -15.01 -10.98
CA LYS A 53 -4.94 -15.69 -11.64
C LYS A 53 -4.19 -14.78 -12.62
N GLU A 54 -4.87 -13.75 -13.10
CA GLU A 54 -4.38 -12.71 -14.00
C GLU A 54 -3.44 -11.73 -13.27
N VAL A 55 -3.52 -11.64 -11.94
CA VAL A 55 -2.63 -10.79 -11.14
C VAL A 55 -1.37 -11.57 -10.83
N ARG A 56 -0.22 -11.00 -11.18
CA ARG A 56 1.08 -11.60 -10.90
C ARG A 56 1.43 -11.43 -9.43
N ILE A 57 1.51 -12.52 -8.67
CA ILE A 57 2.01 -12.48 -7.29
C ILE A 57 3.54 -12.50 -7.30
N VAL A 58 4.16 -11.51 -6.65
CA VAL A 58 5.61 -11.40 -6.48
C VAL A 58 5.96 -11.54 -5.00
N ASN A 59 6.49 -12.70 -4.62
CA ASN A 59 6.98 -12.95 -3.26
C ASN A 59 8.41 -12.43 -3.12
N LEU A 60 8.63 -11.41 -2.27
CA LEU A 60 9.97 -10.88 -1.98
C LEU A 60 10.79 -11.79 -1.05
N ALA A 61 10.16 -12.78 -0.42
CA ALA A 61 10.79 -13.72 0.52
C ALA A 61 11.56 -13.00 1.67
N ALA A 62 11.08 -11.84 2.10
CA ALA A 62 11.72 -11.04 3.14
C ALA A 62 11.40 -11.54 4.57
N GLY A 63 10.32 -12.29 4.75
CA GLY A 63 9.83 -12.79 6.03
C GLY A 63 9.17 -11.70 6.89
N ARG A 64 9.88 -10.59 7.10
CA ARG A 64 9.38 -9.39 7.79
C ARG A 64 9.41 -8.19 6.85
N VAL A 65 8.37 -7.36 6.89
CA VAL A 65 8.23 -6.16 6.04
C VAL A 65 9.42 -5.21 6.13
N VAL A 66 10.03 -5.04 7.31
CA VAL A 66 11.21 -4.17 7.48
C VAL A 66 12.43 -4.64 6.69
N LYS A 67 12.52 -5.94 6.38
CA LYS A 67 13.58 -6.52 5.54
C LYS A 67 13.26 -6.40 4.04
N ALA A 68 12.09 -5.89 3.68
CA ALA A 68 11.65 -5.80 2.29
C ALA A 68 12.25 -4.61 1.53
N ILE A 69 12.96 -3.67 2.18
CA ILE A 69 13.52 -2.47 1.51
C ILE A 69 14.36 -2.84 0.29
N GLN A 70 15.38 -3.69 0.46
CA GLN A 70 16.28 -4.09 -0.61
C GLN A 70 15.60 -4.92 -1.72
N PRO A 71 14.84 -5.99 -1.41
CA PRO A 71 14.19 -6.77 -2.47
C PRO A 71 13.08 -5.98 -3.18
N LEU A 72 12.34 -5.11 -2.48
CA LEU A 72 11.37 -4.22 -3.12
C LEU A 72 12.07 -3.20 -4.02
N SER A 73 13.18 -2.62 -3.59
CA SER A 73 13.99 -1.72 -4.41
C SER A 73 14.46 -2.42 -5.69
N ARG A 74 14.94 -3.67 -5.58
CA ARG A 74 15.36 -4.46 -6.74
C ARG A 74 14.19 -4.73 -7.69
N TYR A 75 13.02 -5.10 -7.15
CA TYR A 75 11.80 -5.28 -7.93
C TYR A 75 11.44 -4.01 -8.70
N LEU A 76 11.46 -2.84 -8.06
CA LEU A 76 11.15 -1.55 -8.67
C LEU A 76 12.12 -1.17 -9.80
N GLN A 77 13.41 -1.47 -9.65
CA GLN A 77 14.42 -1.21 -10.68
C GLN A 77 14.26 -2.10 -11.92
N GLN A 78 13.87 -3.35 -11.71
CA GLN A 78 13.74 -4.37 -12.76
C GLN A 78 12.43 -4.24 -13.52
N ASN A 79 11.31 -4.11 -12.81
CA ASN A 79 9.97 -4.16 -13.40
C ASN A 79 9.45 -2.76 -13.77
N ARG A 80 9.96 -1.70 -13.11
CA ARG A 80 9.63 -0.29 -13.37
C ARG A 80 8.13 -0.02 -13.57
N PRO A 81 7.27 -0.45 -12.62
CA PRO A 81 5.84 -0.16 -12.73
C PRO A 81 5.63 1.36 -12.79
N CYS A 82 4.60 1.81 -13.50
CA CYS A 82 4.26 3.22 -13.56
C CYS A 82 3.79 3.75 -12.19
N ALA A 83 3.19 2.88 -11.37
CA ALA A 83 2.80 3.19 -10.00
C ALA A 83 3.01 2.00 -9.04
N LEU A 84 3.40 2.31 -7.80
CA LEU A 84 3.38 1.43 -6.64
C LEU A 84 2.34 1.96 -5.66
N VAL A 85 1.32 1.15 -5.36
CA VAL A 85 0.32 1.43 -4.34
C VAL A 85 0.66 0.62 -3.11
N SER A 86 1.06 1.29 -2.02
CA SER A 86 1.40 0.63 -0.77
C SER A 86 0.27 0.81 0.24
N HIS A 87 -0.01 -0.24 1.00
CA HIS A 87 -1.04 -0.25 2.04
C HIS A 87 -0.41 -0.55 3.41
N LEU A 88 -0.99 0.03 4.47
CA LEU A 88 -0.57 -0.08 5.88
C LEU A 88 0.66 0.78 6.24
N ALA A 89 0.55 1.47 7.38
CA ALA A 89 1.53 2.48 7.81
C ALA A 89 3.00 2.03 7.79
N HIS A 90 3.29 0.84 8.30
CA HIS A 90 4.65 0.31 8.36
C HIS A 90 5.16 -0.12 6.98
N ALA A 91 4.31 -0.69 6.11
CA ALA A 91 4.69 -0.99 4.73
C ALA A 91 4.88 0.27 3.89
N ASN A 92 4.08 1.31 4.13
CA ASN A 92 4.20 2.62 3.49
C ASN A 92 5.58 3.26 3.73
N VAL A 93 6.09 3.23 4.97
CA VAL A 93 7.46 3.72 5.26
C VAL A 93 8.51 2.92 4.49
N ILE A 94 8.36 1.59 4.43
CA ILE A 94 9.27 0.70 3.69
C ILE A 94 9.20 0.95 2.19
N ALA A 95 8.02 1.21 1.63
CA ALA A 95 7.83 1.50 0.22
C ALA A 95 8.51 2.82 -0.20
N VAL A 96 8.42 3.86 0.63
CA VAL A 96 9.16 5.12 0.41
C VAL A 96 10.67 4.85 0.40
N ALA A 97 11.18 4.19 1.43
CA ALA A 97 12.62 3.87 1.52
C ALA A 97 13.11 3.02 0.33
N ALA A 98 12.31 2.04 -0.09
CA ALA A 98 12.62 1.18 -1.23
C ALA A 98 12.61 1.96 -2.56
N LYS A 99 11.66 2.89 -2.77
CA LYS A 99 11.62 3.75 -3.96
C LYS A 99 12.83 4.68 -4.01
N GLU A 100 13.19 5.30 -2.89
CA GLU A 100 14.38 6.17 -2.81
C GLU A 100 15.66 5.40 -3.13
N LEU A 101 15.80 4.19 -2.59
CA LEU A 101 16.92 3.30 -2.89
C LEU A 101 16.91 2.86 -4.36
N ALA A 102 15.74 2.60 -4.92
CA ALA A 102 15.58 2.17 -6.31
C ALA A 102 15.94 3.26 -7.31
N ARG A 103 15.76 4.54 -6.96
CA ARG A 103 15.93 5.71 -7.84
C ARG A 103 15.15 5.58 -9.15
N THR A 104 13.91 5.10 -9.05
CA THR A 104 12.99 4.90 -10.17
C THR A 104 12.04 6.08 -10.37
N LYS A 105 11.45 6.18 -11.57
CA LYS A 105 10.35 7.11 -11.89
C LYS A 105 8.96 6.58 -11.47
N THR A 106 8.89 5.39 -10.88
CA THR A 106 7.63 4.82 -10.37
C THR A 106 6.95 5.79 -9.41
N ARG A 107 5.69 6.14 -9.69
CA ARG A 107 4.89 6.96 -8.77
C ARG A 107 4.51 6.13 -7.55
N LEU A 108 4.61 6.70 -6.36
CA LEU A 108 4.30 6.04 -5.09
C LEU A 108 3.05 6.63 -4.49
N VAL A 109 2.04 5.79 -4.29
CA VAL A 109 0.78 6.12 -3.61
C VAL A 109 0.78 5.38 -2.28
N LEU A 110 0.63 6.12 -1.18
CA LEU A 110 0.51 5.54 0.16
C LEU A 110 -0.95 5.51 0.57
N VAL A 111 -1.46 4.37 1.03
CA VAL A 111 -2.85 4.21 1.45
C VAL A 111 -2.91 3.88 2.94
N GLU A 112 -3.63 4.72 3.70
CA GLU A 112 -3.92 4.52 5.12
C GLU A 112 -5.35 4.05 5.34
N HIS A 113 -5.49 2.89 5.99
CA HIS A 113 -6.77 2.25 6.25
C HIS A 113 -7.35 2.56 7.62
N ASN A 114 -6.49 2.90 8.58
CA ASN A 114 -6.89 3.15 9.96
C ASN A 114 -6.48 4.56 10.37
N THR A 115 -7.17 5.10 11.37
CA THR A 115 -6.69 6.30 12.03
C THR A 115 -5.39 5.98 12.78
N LEU A 116 -4.43 6.90 12.72
CA LEU A 116 -3.19 6.83 13.49
C LEU A 116 -3.51 6.85 14.99
N SER A 117 -4.58 7.57 15.38
CA SER A 117 -5.11 7.61 16.74
C SER A 117 -5.67 6.28 17.25
N ALA A 118 -6.31 5.45 16.41
CA ALA A 118 -6.74 4.10 16.80
C ALA A 118 -5.57 3.12 16.85
N SER A 119 -4.56 3.34 16.01
CA SER A 119 -3.36 2.51 15.92
C SER A 119 -2.30 2.87 16.97
N LYS A 120 -2.57 3.89 17.80
CA LYS A 120 -1.61 4.47 18.75
C LYS A 120 -1.07 3.44 19.74
N SER A 121 -1.84 2.49 20.27
CA SER A 121 -1.32 1.50 21.23
C SER A 121 -0.23 0.57 20.63
N GLN A 122 -0.39 0.18 19.35
CA GLN A 122 0.53 -0.69 18.63
C GLN A 122 1.69 0.09 18.01
N LEU A 123 1.43 1.30 17.49
CA LEU A 123 2.45 2.22 16.96
C LEU A 123 3.28 2.88 18.07
N MET A 124 2.72 3.15 19.25
CA MET A 124 3.46 3.69 20.41
C MET A 124 4.38 2.64 21.03
N ARG A 125 4.06 1.34 20.92
CA ARG A 125 5.02 0.27 21.20
C ARG A 125 6.21 0.33 20.24
N ALA A 126 5.98 0.74 19.00
CA ALA A 126 6.99 1.01 17.99
C ALA A 126 7.30 2.52 17.89
N LYS A 127 7.78 3.13 19.00
CA LYS A 127 8.01 4.58 19.22
C LYS A 127 8.61 5.39 18.03
N LEU A 128 9.26 4.72 17.08
CA LEU A 128 9.89 5.32 15.90
C LEU A 128 8.98 5.47 14.68
N VAL A 129 7.79 4.83 14.62
CA VAL A 129 6.97 4.83 13.41
C VAL A 129 6.33 6.21 13.10
N PRO A 130 5.69 6.93 14.05
CA PRO A 130 5.12 8.25 13.77
C PRO A 130 6.13 9.30 13.24
N PRO A 131 7.34 9.46 13.81
CA PRO A 131 8.31 10.41 13.26
C PRO A 131 8.83 9.98 11.88
N LEU A 132 8.98 8.67 11.62
CA LEU A 132 9.32 8.16 10.30
C LEU A 132 8.22 8.49 9.28
N MET A 133 6.94 8.31 9.64
CA MET A 133 5.84 8.67 8.74
C MET A 133 5.87 10.16 8.38
N LYS A 134 6.06 11.03 9.37
CA LYS A 134 6.15 12.49 9.15
C LYS A 134 7.26 12.87 8.16
N TRP A 135 8.39 12.16 8.19
CA TRP A 135 9.53 12.43 7.29
C TRP A 135 9.41 11.74 5.92
N PHE A 136 8.88 10.52 5.88
CA PHE A 136 8.87 9.71 4.67
C PHE A 136 7.64 9.98 3.79
N TYR A 137 6.47 10.25 4.38
CA TYR A 137 5.23 10.38 3.62
C TYR A 137 5.22 11.59 2.68
N PRO A 138 5.82 12.75 3.02
CA PRO A 138 5.94 13.86 2.08
C PRO A 138 6.71 13.54 0.79
N ARG A 139 7.47 12.43 0.75
CA ARG A 139 8.24 11.97 -0.43
C ARG A 139 7.43 11.05 -1.35
N ALA A 140 6.23 10.65 -0.93
CA ALA A 140 5.29 9.97 -1.81
C ALA A 140 4.69 10.97 -2.82
N ASP A 141 4.28 10.46 -3.98
CA ASP A 141 3.61 11.27 -4.99
C ASP A 141 2.18 11.61 -4.54
N GLU A 142 1.52 10.68 -3.86
CA GLU A 142 0.17 10.84 -3.32
C GLU A 142 0.03 10.10 -1.98
N ILE A 143 -0.78 10.67 -1.08
CA ILE A 143 -1.18 10.03 0.18
C ILE A 143 -2.70 9.96 0.19
N VAL A 144 -3.24 8.77 0.44
CA VAL A 144 -4.67 8.47 0.40
C VAL A 144 -5.15 7.98 1.76
N GLY A 145 -6.15 8.66 2.31
CA GLY A 145 -6.93 8.17 3.44
C GLY A 145 -8.21 7.49 2.96
N VAL A 146 -8.52 6.31 3.49
CA VAL A 146 -9.69 5.54 3.03
C VAL A 146 -11.05 6.11 3.48
N SER A 147 -11.02 7.17 4.26
CA SER A 147 -12.17 7.95 4.67
C SER A 147 -11.72 9.36 5.03
N GLN A 148 -12.68 10.30 5.06
CA GLN A 148 -12.42 11.65 5.55
C GLN A 148 -11.85 11.67 6.97
N ALA A 149 -12.34 10.78 7.85
CA ALA A 149 -11.86 10.69 9.23
C ALA A 149 -10.39 10.25 9.28
N VAL A 150 -9.99 9.28 8.44
CA VAL A 150 -8.59 8.83 8.35
C VAL A 150 -7.69 9.91 7.77
N ALA A 151 -8.14 10.59 6.70
CA ALA A 151 -7.38 11.67 6.09
C ALA A 151 -7.11 12.81 7.08
N ARG A 152 -8.15 13.30 7.76
CA ARG A 152 -8.02 14.39 8.76
C ARG A 152 -7.19 13.98 9.97
N ASP A 153 -7.33 12.75 10.45
CA ASP A 153 -6.51 12.25 11.56
C ASP A 153 -5.02 12.19 11.17
N LEU A 154 -4.72 11.72 9.95
CA LEU A 154 -3.36 11.66 9.45
C LEU A 154 -2.73 13.05 9.31
N GLU A 155 -3.47 14.01 8.73
CA GLU A 155 -3.05 15.41 8.62
C GLU A 155 -2.78 16.02 10.00
N CYS A 156 -3.70 15.84 10.95
CA CYS A 156 -3.56 16.36 12.30
C CYS A 156 -2.37 15.76 13.06
N GLN A 157 -2.21 14.43 13.02
CA GLN A 157 -1.15 13.75 13.80
C GLN A 157 0.25 13.95 13.20
N LEU A 158 0.37 14.06 11.87
CA LEU A 158 1.66 14.26 11.21
C LEU A 158 1.98 15.75 11.00
N GLY A 159 1.00 16.64 11.17
CA GLY A 159 1.13 18.08 10.95
C GLY A 159 1.27 18.41 9.47
N PHE A 160 0.45 17.78 8.62
CA PHE A 160 0.37 18.12 7.20
C PHE A 160 -0.67 19.23 6.98
N ASP A 161 -0.46 20.01 5.90
CA ASP A 161 -1.43 20.99 5.46
C ASP A 161 -2.74 20.32 5.06
N GLN A 162 -3.85 21.05 5.25
CA GLN A 162 -5.18 20.57 4.88
C GLN A 162 -5.25 20.27 3.37
N GLY A 163 -5.73 19.09 3.01
CA GLY A 163 -5.84 18.63 1.62
C GLY A 163 -4.58 17.94 1.10
N LYS A 164 -3.53 17.81 1.92
CA LYS A 164 -2.35 17.00 1.58
C LYS A 164 -2.67 15.51 1.48
N VAL A 165 -3.66 15.04 2.23
CA VAL A 165 -4.13 13.66 2.19
C VAL A 165 -5.44 13.58 1.44
N ARG A 166 -5.45 12.88 0.29
CA ARG A 166 -6.64 12.72 -0.53
C ARG A 166 -7.56 11.67 0.07
N GLU A 167 -8.86 11.95 0.15
CA GLU A 167 -9.85 10.97 0.57
C GLU A 167 -10.34 10.12 -0.61
N ILE A 168 -10.24 8.79 -0.48
CA ILE A 168 -10.82 7.83 -1.43
C ILE A 168 -11.48 6.72 -0.63
N TYR A 169 -12.80 6.63 -0.67
CA TYR A 169 -13.53 5.60 0.07
C TYR A 169 -13.18 4.19 -0.42
N ASN A 170 -12.95 3.27 0.52
CA ASN A 170 -12.70 1.88 0.17
C ASN A 170 -13.90 1.28 -0.58
N PRO A 171 -13.66 0.44 -1.60
CA PRO A 171 -14.71 -0.33 -2.25
C PRO A 171 -15.15 -1.49 -1.33
N VAL A 172 -15.98 -1.17 -0.34
CA VAL A 172 -16.54 -2.18 0.58
C VAL A 172 -17.74 -2.88 -0.03
N VAL A 173 -18.38 -2.28 -1.03
CA VAL A 173 -19.53 -2.84 -1.73
C VAL A 173 -19.05 -3.73 -2.87
N ASN A 174 -19.25 -5.04 -2.73
CA ASN A 174 -19.13 -6.00 -3.82
C ASN A 174 -20.53 -6.51 -4.20
N HIS A 175 -20.67 -7.13 -5.38
CA HIS A 175 -21.95 -7.73 -5.79
C HIS A 175 -22.47 -8.81 -4.81
N GLN A 176 -21.62 -9.36 -3.94
CA GLN A 176 -22.02 -10.32 -2.90
C GLN A 176 -22.76 -9.67 -1.73
N LEU A 177 -22.65 -8.36 -1.53
CA LEU A 177 -23.36 -7.59 -0.51
C LEU A 177 -24.74 -7.08 -0.99
N ILE A 178 -24.99 -7.12 -2.31
CA ILE A 178 -26.24 -6.67 -2.94
C ILE A 178 -27.12 -7.88 -3.33
N ALA A 179 -26.65 -9.10 -3.09
CA ALA A 179 -27.36 -10.35 -3.40
C ALA A 179 -28.22 -10.84 -2.23
#